data_AF-A0A9P4HAT8-F1
#
_entry.id   AF-A0A9P4HAT8-F1
#
_cell.length_a   1.000
_cell.length_b   1.000
_cell.length_c   1.000
_cell.angle_alpha   90.00
_cell.angle_beta   90.00
_cell.angle_gamma   90.00
#
_symmetry.space_group_name_H-M   'P 1'
#
loop_
_entity.id
_entity.type
_entity.pdbx_description
1 polymer ?
#
loop_
_entity_poly.entity_id
_entity_poly.type
_entity_poly.pdbx_seq_one_letter_code
_entity_poly.pdbx_strand_id
1 'polypeptide(L)'
;RSILPPLSPTVTEEAVRSCTTVYASEQVIQNLLHLAAYLINLVNDTALFGPAGHDPYTPSLKTLYDRLYSGHLALTPLPDIAKDAARLRQTLKLRWEGSATARPLEDFEDLYYALLARMQDMLHTLNVRLSSGFNALTDTLSPGGPSIQDFATSLAAYWNMFNTPACARALDDAVRQARVTRLYEEIHMALESNTITRADADELLTDLFESKDTAEGMKFIGGWSPAMIGGYLHERYRVLLAVEKEEDMRAAREMRKR
;
A
#
# COMPACT_ATOMS: atom_id res chain seq x y z
N ARG A 1 -25.65 -1.85 -16.81
CA ARG A 1 -24.73 -1.40 -17.89
C ARG A 1 -23.85 -0.31 -17.27
N SER A 2 -22.55 -0.24 -17.61
CA SER A 2 -21.70 0.89 -17.19
C SER A 2 -22.21 2.16 -17.86
N ILE A 3 -22.21 3.28 -17.13
CA ILE A 3 -22.56 4.62 -17.66
C ILE A 3 -21.30 5.46 -17.81
N LEU A 4 -20.39 5.37 -16.84
CA LEU A 4 -19.05 5.94 -16.95
C LEU A 4 -18.16 5.00 -17.79
N PRO A 5 -17.19 5.54 -18.54
CA PRO A 5 -16.17 4.74 -19.20
C PRO A 5 -15.42 3.84 -18.20
N PRO A 6 -15.05 2.60 -18.59
CA PRO A 6 -14.18 1.77 -17.77
C PRO A 6 -12.77 2.37 -17.69
N LEU A 7 -12.05 2.05 -16.62
CA LEU A 7 -10.62 2.33 -16.52
C LEU A 7 -9.83 1.52 -17.54
N SER A 8 -8.61 1.97 -17.86
CA SER A 8 -7.69 1.22 -18.71
C SER A 8 -7.32 -0.12 -18.04
N PRO A 9 -7.08 -1.21 -18.82
CA PRO A 9 -6.65 -2.48 -18.27
C PRO A 9 -5.41 -2.33 -17.39
N THR A 10 -5.36 -3.09 -16.30
CA THR A 10 -4.27 -3.02 -15.35
C THR A 10 -2.94 -3.44 -15.96
N VAL A 11 -1.87 -2.75 -15.58
CA VAL A 11 -0.51 -3.11 -15.96
C VAL A 11 -0.19 -4.55 -15.55
N THR A 12 0.41 -5.29 -16.48
CA THR A 12 0.83 -6.69 -16.27
C THR A 12 2.26 -6.75 -15.76
N GLU A 13 2.60 -7.83 -15.06
CA GLU A 13 3.96 -8.09 -14.61
C GLU A 13 4.96 -8.13 -15.78
N GLU A 14 4.57 -8.71 -16.91
CA GLU A 14 5.35 -8.75 -18.15
C GLU A 14 5.64 -7.34 -18.71
N ALA A 15 4.64 -6.45 -18.69
CA ALA A 15 4.83 -5.06 -19.12
C ALA A 15 5.78 -4.30 -18.19
N VAL A 16 5.73 -4.57 -16.88
CA VAL A 16 6.65 -3.97 -15.90
C VAL A 16 8.09 -4.48 -16.10
N ARG A 17 8.26 -5.81 -16.21
CA ARG A 17 9.57 -6.46 -16.42
C ARG A 17 10.25 -6.03 -17.73
N SER A 18 9.47 -5.75 -18.78
CA SER A 18 10.00 -5.27 -20.07
C SER A 18 10.27 -3.76 -20.13
N CYS A 19 9.51 -2.93 -19.40
CA CYS A 19 9.76 -1.50 -19.21
C CYS A 19 9.94 -0.71 -20.54
N THR A 20 11.06 -0.05 -20.81
CA THR A 20 12.35 -0.06 -20.08
C THR A 20 12.54 1.09 -19.08
N THR A 21 11.76 2.17 -19.19
CA THR A 21 11.87 3.40 -18.39
C THR A 21 11.42 3.26 -16.93
N VAL A 22 11.82 4.18 -16.05
CA VAL A 22 11.47 4.19 -14.62
C VAL A 22 11.16 5.62 -14.17
N TYR A 23 10.13 5.82 -13.35
CA TYR A 23 9.83 7.14 -12.75
C TYR A 23 10.73 7.41 -11.53
N ALA A 24 10.99 8.70 -11.24
CA ALA A 24 11.74 9.08 -10.05
C ALA A 24 10.96 8.76 -8.77
N SER A 25 11.64 8.20 -7.76
CA SER A 25 11.02 7.75 -6.51
C SER A 25 10.25 8.86 -5.81
N GLU A 26 10.82 10.06 -5.74
CA GLU A 26 10.22 11.24 -5.11
C GLU A 26 8.91 11.64 -5.79
N GLN A 27 8.84 11.52 -7.12
CA GLN A 27 7.63 11.82 -7.90
C GLN A 27 6.53 10.79 -7.60
N VAL A 28 6.86 9.51 -7.52
CA VAL A 28 5.89 8.45 -7.18
C VAL A 28 5.38 8.64 -5.75
N ILE A 29 6.27 8.89 -4.79
CA ILE A 29 5.92 9.15 -3.38
C ILE A 29 5.00 10.36 -3.24
N GLN A 30 5.36 11.50 -3.84
CA GLN A 30 4.56 12.72 -3.76
C GLN A 30 3.17 12.53 -4.35
N ASN A 31 3.07 11.89 -5.53
CA ASN A 31 1.79 11.60 -6.16
C ASN A 31 0.94 10.63 -5.32
N LEU A 32 1.55 9.57 -4.77
CA LEU A 32 0.86 8.59 -3.91
C LEU A 32 0.27 9.25 -2.67
N LEU A 33 1.07 10.06 -1.96
CA LEU A 33 0.63 10.77 -0.77
C LEU A 33 -0.44 11.81 -1.08
N HIS A 34 -0.26 12.60 -2.13
CA HIS A 34 -1.25 13.61 -2.54
C HIS A 34 -2.59 12.96 -2.89
N LEU A 35 -2.59 11.94 -3.77
CA LEU A 35 -3.85 11.34 -4.20
C LEU A 35 -4.52 10.54 -3.06
N ALA A 36 -3.75 9.86 -2.21
CA ALA A 36 -4.30 9.22 -1.02
C ALA A 36 -5.01 10.24 -0.13
N ALA A 37 -4.37 11.36 0.20
CA ALA A 37 -4.98 12.44 0.99
C ALA A 37 -6.25 13.00 0.34
N TYR A 38 -6.21 13.27 -0.97
CA TYR A 38 -7.36 13.77 -1.72
C TYR A 38 -8.55 12.80 -1.69
N LEU A 39 -8.33 11.50 -1.97
CA LEU A 39 -9.39 10.49 -1.95
C LEU A 39 -9.91 10.20 -0.54
N ILE A 40 -9.07 10.31 0.51
CA ILE A 40 -9.50 10.20 1.90
C ILE A 40 -10.41 11.39 2.27
N ASN A 41 -10.00 12.62 1.98
CA ASN A 41 -10.78 13.81 2.26
C ASN A 41 -12.12 13.80 1.52
N LEU A 42 -12.12 13.48 0.23
CA LEU A 42 -13.33 13.35 -0.57
C LEU A 42 -14.36 12.39 0.04
N VAL A 43 -13.91 11.28 0.64
CA VAL A 43 -14.77 10.29 1.30
C VAL A 43 -15.32 10.80 2.63
N ASN A 44 -14.57 11.63 3.35
CA ASN A 44 -15.07 12.27 4.57
C ASN A 44 -16.13 13.36 4.25
N ASP A 45 -15.97 14.03 3.10
CA ASP A 45 -16.83 15.13 2.64
C ASP A 45 -18.09 14.65 1.88
N THR A 46 -18.28 13.35 1.67
CA THR A 46 -19.41 12.80 0.91
C THR A 46 -20.04 11.54 1.51
N ALA A 47 -21.37 11.46 1.46
CA ALA A 47 -22.12 10.24 1.75
C ALA A 47 -22.19 9.26 0.55
N LEU A 48 -21.59 9.59 -0.60
CA LEU A 48 -21.71 8.79 -1.82
C LEU A 48 -21.00 7.43 -1.73
N PHE A 49 -19.90 7.34 -0.97
CA PHE A 49 -19.05 6.14 -0.84
C PHE A 49 -19.29 5.35 0.46
N GLY A 50 -20.47 5.50 1.06
CA GLY A 50 -20.83 4.88 2.35
C GLY A 50 -20.43 5.75 3.55
N PRO A 51 -20.63 5.25 4.79
CA PRO A 51 -20.21 5.97 5.99
C PRO A 51 -18.68 6.04 6.06
N ALA A 52 -18.13 7.18 6.51
CA ALA A 52 -16.71 7.36 6.79
C ALA A 52 -16.21 6.60 8.05
N GLY A 53 -16.86 5.47 8.38
CA GLY A 53 -16.51 4.62 9.51
C GLY A 53 -15.13 4.01 9.31
N HIS A 54 -14.17 4.47 10.11
CA HIS A 54 -12.78 4.03 10.05
C HIS A 54 -12.46 3.15 11.25
N ASP A 55 -12.21 1.86 11.01
CA ASP A 55 -11.55 0.98 11.98
C ASP A 55 -10.03 1.05 11.76
N PRO A 56 -9.24 1.61 12.70
CA PRO A 56 -7.78 1.69 12.57
C PRO A 56 -7.11 0.31 12.59
N TYR A 57 -7.82 -0.74 13.01
CA TYR A 57 -7.34 -2.12 13.02
C TYR A 57 -7.75 -2.93 11.78
N THR A 58 -8.31 -2.25 10.76
CA THR A 58 -8.62 -2.80 9.44
C THR A 58 -7.73 -2.11 8.40
N PRO A 59 -7.01 -2.82 7.51
CA PRO A 59 -6.17 -2.17 6.50
C PRO A 59 -7.04 -1.51 5.42
N SER A 60 -6.99 -0.19 5.38
CA SER A 60 -7.67 0.65 4.39
C SER A 60 -6.70 1.72 3.87
N LEU A 61 -7.05 2.40 2.77
CA LEU A 61 -6.26 3.53 2.25
C LEU A 61 -5.96 4.56 3.36
N LYS A 62 -6.96 4.90 4.18
CA LYS A 62 -6.78 5.79 5.33
C LYS A 62 -5.84 5.20 6.39
N THR A 63 -6.03 3.94 6.75
CA THR A 63 -5.19 3.27 7.76
C THR A 63 -3.72 3.30 7.35
N LEU A 64 -3.41 2.92 6.11
CA LEU A 64 -2.04 2.86 5.60
C LEU A 64 -1.42 4.26 5.47
N TYR A 65 -2.21 5.24 5.02
CA TYR A 65 -1.80 6.64 4.98
C TYR A 65 -1.47 7.19 6.38
N ASP A 66 -2.39 7.05 7.33
CA ASP A 66 -2.22 7.53 8.70
C ASP A 66 -1.02 6.85 9.38
N ARG A 67 -0.79 5.55 9.11
CA ARG A 67 0.38 4.80 9.60
C ARG A 67 1.70 5.40 9.14
N LEU A 68 1.83 5.70 7.84
CA LEU A 68 3.03 6.29 7.25
C LEU A 68 3.36 7.65 7.87
N TYR A 69 2.35 8.52 8.05
CA TYR A 69 2.50 9.82 8.72
C TYR A 69 2.78 9.71 10.22
N SER A 70 2.20 8.71 10.89
CA SER A 70 2.42 8.44 12.32
C SER A 70 3.73 7.68 12.59
N GLY A 71 4.65 7.63 11.62
CA GLY A 71 5.97 7.02 11.77
C GLY A 71 5.99 5.49 11.86
N HIS A 72 4.89 4.76 11.61
CA HIS A 72 4.93 3.29 11.72
C HIS A 72 5.86 2.68 10.67
N LEU A 73 6.55 1.61 11.01
CA LEU A 73 7.36 0.86 10.05
C LEU A 73 6.46 0.15 9.04
N ALA A 74 6.89 0.08 7.78
CA ALA A 74 6.22 -0.69 6.75
C ALA A 74 6.39 -2.20 6.97
N LEU A 75 5.52 -3.01 6.36
CA LEU A 75 5.65 -4.47 6.33
C LEU A 75 6.47 -4.96 5.11
N THR A 76 6.98 -4.04 4.31
CA THR A 76 7.99 -4.28 3.27
C THR A 76 9.35 -3.97 3.89
N PRO A 77 10.41 -4.76 3.65
CA PRO A 77 10.49 -5.92 2.75
C PRO A 77 10.10 -7.30 3.34
N LEU A 78 9.74 -7.41 4.63
CA LEU A 78 9.68 -8.71 5.33
C LEU A 78 8.26 -9.19 5.68
N PRO A 79 7.62 -10.03 4.83
CA PRO A 79 6.31 -10.61 5.13
C PRO A 79 6.30 -11.59 6.32
N ASP A 80 7.45 -12.09 6.76
CA ASP A 80 7.52 -13.05 7.87
C ASP A 80 7.68 -12.39 9.25
N ILE A 81 8.27 -11.19 9.35
CA ILE A 81 8.15 -10.37 10.58
C ILE A 81 6.69 -10.07 10.86
N ALA A 82 5.90 -9.78 9.82
CA ALA A 82 4.47 -9.51 9.94
C ALA A 82 3.66 -10.66 10.54
N LYS A 83 4.21 -11.88 10.64
CA LYS A 83 3.53 -13.08 11.16
C LYS A 83 3.97 -13.44 12.60
N ASP A 84 5.11 -12.95 13.07
CA ASP A 84 5.63 -13.24 14.41
C ASP A 84 5.15 -12.19 15.43
N ALA A 85 4.10 -12.53 16.18
CA ALA A 85 3.53 -11.68 17.22
C ALA A 85 4.49 -11.36 18.39
N ALA A 86 5.55 -12.15 18.62
CA ALA A 86 6.56 -11.86 19.64
C ALA A 86 7.58 -10.84 19.13
N ARG A 87 8.12 -11.04 17.91
CA ARG A 87 9.02 -10.08 17.25
C ARG A 87 8.32 -8.74 17.00
N LEU A 88 7.05 -8.76 16.58
CA LEU A 88 6.24 -7.55 16.41
C LEU A 88 6.13 -6.74 17.71
N ARG A 89 5.80 -7.36 18.86
CA ARG A 89 5.70 -6.63 20.14
C ARG A 89 7.00 -5.92 20.55
N GLN A 90 8.16 -6.42 20.11
CA GLN A 90 9.46 -5.76 20.32
C GLN A 90 9.62 -4.52 19.41
N THR A 91 9.17 -4.60 18.15
CA THR A 91 9.31 -3.53 17.17
C THR A 91 8.14 -2.52 17.16
N LEU A 92 7.02 -2.80 17.82
CA LEU A 92 5.82 -1.94 17.89
C LEU A 92 6.08 -0.49 18.31
N LYS A 93 7.14 -0.23 19.07
CA LYS A 93 7.51 1.12 19.55
C LYS A 93 8.52 1.83 18.65
N LEU A 94 9.15 1.12 17.71
CA LEU A 94 10.05 1.70 16.74
C LEU A 94 9.25 2.56 15.76
N ARG A 95 9.78 3.74 15.44
CA ARG A 95 9.16 4.70 14.53
C ARG A 95 10.20 5.23 13.56
N TRP A 96 9.77 5.47 12.34
CA TRP A 96 10.48 6.30 11.39
C TRP A 96 10.53 7.75 11.93
N GLU A 97 11.72 8.31 12.07
CA GLU A 97 11.94 9.64 12.65
C GLU A 97 11.78 10.78 11.63
N GLY A 98 11.85 10.46 10.32
CA GLY A 98 11.72 11.44 9.25
C GLY A 98 10.28 11.77 8.85
N SER A 99 10.12 12.68 7.88
CA SER A 99 8.81 12.91 7.24
C SER A 99 8.38 11.68 6.42
N ALA A 100 7.06 11.55 6.21
CA ALA A 100 6.53 10.52 5.31
C ALA A 100 7.14 10.64 3.90
N THR A 101 7.28 11.86 3.37
CA THR A 101 7.90 12.14 2.05
C THR A 101 9.38 11.77 1.92
N ALA A 102 10.09 11.51 3.02
CA ALA A 102 11.51 11.13 3.03
C ALA A 102 11.73 9.62 3.22
N ARG A 103 10.65 8.83 3.34
CA ARG A 103 10.71 7.37 3.37
C ARG A 103 11.19 6.81 2.02
N PRO A 104 11.83 5.62 2.01
CA PRO A 104 12.20 4.97 0.76
C PRO A 104 10.94 4.45 0.02
N LEU A 105 11.04 4.19 -1.28
CA LEU A 105 9.85 3.99 -2.14
C LEU A 105 9.09 2.69 -1.80
N GLU A 106 9.80 1.65 -1.35
CA GLU A 106 9.25 0.36 -0.95
C GLU A 106 8.27 0.43 0.24
N ASP A 107 8.38 1.44 1.12
CA ASP A 107 7.43 1.68 2.23
C ASP A 107 6.01 1.94 1.72
N PHE A 108 5.87 2.37 0.46
CA PHE A 108 4.61 2.76 -0.15
C PHE A 108 3.93 1.66 -0.95
N GLU A 109 4.49 0.44 -0.99
CA GLU A 109 3.94 -0.72 -1.71
C GLU A 109 2.45 -0.95 -1.34
N ASP A 110 2.15 -1.03 -0.04
CA ASP A 110 0.79 -1.26 0.45
C ASP A 110 -0.15 -0.07 0.18
N LEU A 111 0.36 1.16 0.24
CA LEU A 111 -0.42 2.36 -0.08
C LEU A 111 -0.78 2.36 -1.57
N TYR A 112 0.14 1.97 -2.46
CA TYR A 112 -0.11 1.84 -3.89
C TYR A 112 -1.18 0.78 -4.20
N TYR A 113 -1.12 -0.41 -3.57
CA TYR A 113 -2.19 -1.41 -3.67
C TYR A 113 -3.54 -0.82 -3.25
N ALA A 114 -3.62 -0.22 -2.05
CA ALA A 114 -4.87 0.33 -1.51
C ALA A 114 -5.43 1.50 -2.34
N LEU A 115 -4.56 2.32 -2.93
CA LEU A 115 -4.94 3.46 -3.77
C LEU A 115 -5.56 3.00 -5.08
N LEU A 116 -4.93 2.05 -5.79
CA LEU A 116 -5.47 1.48 -7.03
C LEU A 116 -6.81 0.77 -6.77
N ALA A 117 -6.91 -0.03 -5.70
CA ALA A 117 -8.15 -0.66 -5.27
C ALA A 117 -9.26 0.38 -5.01
N ARG A 118 -8.95 1.47 -4.29
CA ARG A 118 -9.94 2.51 -3.96
C ARG A 118 -10.41 3.27 -5.20
N MET A 119 -9.55 3.52 -6.18
CA MET A 119 -9.98 4.15 -7.44
C MET A 119 -10.97 3.27 -8.23
N GLN A 120 -10.70 1.97 -8.35
CA GLN A 120 -11.64 1.05 -9.01
C GLN A 120 -12.98 0.96 -8.26
N ASP A 121 -12.94 0.85 -6.93
CA ASP A 121 -14.11 0.76 -6.05
C ASP A 121 -14.98 2.03 -6.08
N MET A 122 -14.36 3.21 -6.09
CA MET A 122 -15.06 4.49 -6.28
C MET A 122 -15.77 4.55 -7.63
N LEU A 123 -15.10 4.19 -8.73
CA LEU A 123 -15.73 4.20 -10.06
C LEU A 123 -16.86 3.16 -10.17
N HIS A 124 -16.70 2.00 -9.55
CA HIS A 124 -17.76 0.99 -9.47
C HIS A 124 -18.98 1.53 -8.72
N THR A 125 -18.77 2.11 -7.54
CA THR A 125 -19.82 2.72 -6.71
C THR A 125 -20.60 3.80 -7.49
N LEU A 126 -19.90 4.70 -8.18
CA LEU A 126 -20.54 5.74 -9.01
C LEU A 126 -21.37 5.12 -10.14
N ASN A 127 -20.84 4.12 -10.85
CA ASN A 127 -21.59 3.41 -11.89
C ASN A 127 -22.86 2.74 -11.34
N VAL A 128 -22.80 2.10 -10.16
CA VAL A 128 -24.00 1.53 -9.52
C VAL A 128 -25.03 2.61 -9.28
N ARG A 129 -24.67 3.71 -8.59
CA ARG A 129 -25.60 4.81 -8.23
C ARG A 129 -26.24 5.47 -9.45
N LEU A 130 -25.44 5.75 -10.49
CA LEU A 130 -25.93 6.26 -11.78
C LEU A 130 -26.89 5.25 -12.45
N SER A 131 -26.53 3.96 -12.47
CA SER A 131 -27.34 2.93 -13.15
C SER A 131 -28.67 2.62 -12.45
N SER A 132 -28.75 2.87 -11.14
CA SER A 132 -29.99 2.80 -10.35
C SER A 132 -30.81 4.10 -10.40
N GLY A 133 -30.33 5.17 -11.04
CA GLY A 133 -31.00 6.46 -11.09
C GLY A 133 -31.00 7.24 -9.77
N PHE A 134 -30.17 6.87 -8.79
CA PHE A 134 -30.02 7.62 -7.54
C PHE A 134 -29.26 8.94 -7.73
N ASN A 135 -28.49 9.05 -8.81
CA ASN A 135 -27.69 10.21 -9.14
C ASN A 135 -27.67 10.45 -10.65
N ALA A 136 -27.46 11.70 -11.06
CA ALA A 136 -27.15 12.11 -12.43
C ALA A 136 -25.65 12.46 -12.57
N LEU A 137 -25.15 12.47 -13.81
CA LEU A 137 -23.73 12.80 -14.10
C LEU A 137 -23.33 14.22 -13.63
N THR A 138 -24.30 15.13 -13.61
CA THR A 138 -24.16 16.53 -13.20
C THR A 138 -24.21 16.74 -11.69
N ASP A 139 -24.54 15.72 -10.90
CA ASP A 139 -24.59 15.85 -9.43
C ASP A 139 -23.18 16.07 -8.88
N THR A 140 -23.04 17.00 -7.95
CA THR A 140 -21.78 17.27 -7.24
C THR A 140 -21.52 16.22 -6.16
N LEU A 141 -20.27 15.76 -6.02
CA LEU A 141 -19.93 14.77 -4.99
C LEU A 141 -20.09 15.29 -3.56
N SER A 142 -19.79 16.56 -3.34
CA SER A 142 -19.90 17.28 -2.08
C SER A 142 -20.30 18.75 -2.36
N PRO A 143 -20.76 19.54 -1.37
CA PRO A 143 -21.11 20.94 -1.59
C PRO A 143 -19.91 21.75 -2.11
N GLY A 144 -20.00 22.24 -3.35
CA GLY A 144 -18.89 22.94 -4.03
C GLY A 144 -17.80 22.02 -4.60
N GLY A 145 -17.95 20.69 -4.50
CA GLY A 145 -17.07 19.70 -5.10
C GLY A 145 -17.33 19.46 -6.60
N PRO A 146 -16.51 18.62 -7.26
CA PRO A 146 -16.67 18.28 -8.67
C PRO A 146 -17.97 17.52 -8.94
N SER A 147 -18.46 17.57 -10.19
CA SER A 147 -19.52 16.66 -10.63
C SER A 147 -19.05 15.21 -10.66
N ILE A 148 -19.99 14.26 -10.64
CA ILE A 148 -19.68 12.82 -10.84
C ILE A 148 -18.92 12.60 -12.15
N GLN A 149 -19.25 13.34 -13.21
CA GLN A 149 -18.56 13.26 -14.51
C GLN A 149 -17.12 13.79 -14.44
N ASP A 150 -16.90 14.96 -13.85
CA ASP A 150 -15.56 15.58 -13.75
C ASP A 150 -14.65 14.76 -12.85
N PHE A 151 -15.19 14.23 -11.75
CA PHE A 151 -14.47 13.32 -10.88
C PHE A 151 -14.12 12.01 -11.57
N ALA A 152 -15.05 11.39 -12.32
CA ALA A 152 -14.75 10.17 -13.06
C ALA A 152 -13.65 10.38 -14.11
N THR A 153 -13.63 11.55 -14.78
CA THR A 153 -12.57 11.94 -15.70
C THR A 153 -11.23 12.12 -14.98
N SER A 154 -11.23 12.79 -13.82
CA SER A 154 -10.05 12.97 -12.98
C SER A 154 -9.51 11.62 -12.47
N LEU A 155 -10.40 10.73 -12.03
CA LEU A 155 -10.09 9.38 -11.55
C LEU A 155 -9.46 8.52 -12.65
N ALA A 156 -9.93 8.63 -13.89
CA ALA A 156 -9.31 7.97 -15.04
C ALA A 156 -7.92 8.52 -15.36
N ALA A 157 -7.69 9.84 -15.22
CA ALA A 157 -6.37 10.44 -15.39
C ALA A 157 -5.39 9.98 -14.30
N TYR A 158 -5.82 9.97 -13.03
CA TYR A 158 -5.05 9.45 -11.90
C TYR A 158 -4.73 7.96 -12.04
N TRP A 159 -5.73 7.16 -12.44
CA TRP A 159 -5.54 5.76 -12.76
C TRP A 159 -4.46 5.56 -13.82
N ASN A 160 -4.56 6.26 -14.96
CA ASN A 160 -3.59 6.17 -16.04
C ASN A 160 -2.17 6.61 -15.63
N MET A 161 -2.03 7.52 -14.67
CA MET A 161 -0.72 7.95 -14.16
C MET A 161 0.00 6.82 -13.40
N PHE A 162 -0.70 6.17 -12.47
CA PHE A 162 -0.14 5.08 -11.66
C PHE A 162 -0.08 3.75 -12.41
N ASN A 163 -1.08 3.45 -13.23
CA ASN A 163 -1.20 2.23 -14.04
C ASN A 163 -0.29 2.25 -15.29
N THR A 164 0.88 2.90 -15.21
CA THR A 164 1.91 2.85 -16.25
C THR A 164 2.98 1.80 -15.91
N PRO A 165 3.56 1.12 -16.91
CA PRO A 165 4.71 0.24 -16.70
C PRO A 165 5.88 0.93 -15.97
N ALA A 166 6.17 2.21 -16.29
CA ALA A 166 7.27 2.96 -15.69
C ALA A 166 7.06 3.31 -14.20
N CYS A 167 5.81 3.60 -13.79
CA CYS A 167 5.49 3.86 -12.38
C CYS A 167 5.51 2.56 -11.56
N ALA A 168 4.88 1.49 -12.08
CA ALA A 168 4.88 0.20 -11.42
C ALA A 168 6.29 -0.41 -11.34
N ARG A 169 7.14 -0.18 -12.36
CA ARG A 169 8.55 -0.59 -12.34
C ARG A 169 9.37 0.11 -11.26
N ALA A 170 9.16 1.40 -11.03
CA ALA A 170 9.87 2.13 -9.97
C ALA A 170 9.63 1.47 -8.59
N LEU A 171 8.38 1.13 -8.28
CA LEU A 171 8.03 0.40 -7.05
C LEU A 171 8.55 -1.04 -7.06
N ASP A 172 8.46 -1.76 -8.18
CA ASP A 172 8.93 -3.15 -8.30
C ASP A 172 10.44 -3.29 -8.07
N ASP A 173 11.24 -2.43 -8.73
CA ASP A 173 12.70 -2.40 -8.56
C ASP A 173 13.10 -1.95 -7.15
N ALA A 174 12.39 -0.99 -6.54
CA ALA A 174 12.61 -0.60 -5.14
C ALA A 174 12.30 -1.72 -4.15
N VAL A 175 11.13 -2.37 -4.28
CA VAL A 175 10.72 -3.50 -3.42
C VAL A 175 11.70 -4.68 -3.56
N ARG A 176 12.13 -4.99 -4.79
CA ARG A 176 13.15 -6.03 -5.06
C ARG A 176 14.48 -5.68 -4.38
N GLN A 177 14.99 -4.46 -4.59
CA GLN A 177 16.25 -4.01 -3.99
C GLN A 177 16.18 -3.96 -2.45
N ALA A 178 15.05 -3.54 -1.87
CA ALA A 178 14.85 -3.54 -0.42
C ALA A 178 14.90 -4.96 0.17
N ARG A 179 14.26 -5.94 -0.50
CA ARG A 179 14.30 -7.36 -0.10
C ARG A 179 15.72 -7.93 -0.17
N VAL A 180 16.46 -7.65 -1.25
CA VAL A 180 17.87 -8.07 -1.39
C VAL A 180 18.75 -7.42 -0.32
N THR A 181 18.60 -6.11 -0.09
CA THR A 181 19.33 -5.37 0.95
C THR A 181 19.04 -5.95 2.33
N ARG A 182 17.79 -6.31 2.61
CA ARG A 182 17.42 -6.87 3.91
C ARG A 182 17.91 -8.30 4.12
N LEU A 183 17.88 -9.15 3.10
CA LEU A 183 18.49 -10.49 3.18
C LEU A 183 20.00 -10.39 3.44
N TYR A 184 20.68 -9.46 2.79
CA TYR A 184 22.09 -9.15 3.04
C TYR A 184 22.33 -8.74 4.50
N GLU A 185 21.53 -7.83 5.06
CA GLU A 185 21.59 -7.46 6.49
C GLU A 185 21.36 -8.67 7.42
N GLU A 186 20.39 -9.53 7.13
CA GLU A 186 20.07 -10.68 7.99
C GLU A 186 21.16 -11.76 7.96
N ILE A 187 21.84 -11.96 6.82
CA ILE A 187 23.04 -12.83 6.74
C ILE A 187 24.17 -12.27 7.61
N HIS A 188 24.46 -10.96 7.53
CA HIS A 188 25.49 -10.35 8.38
C HIS A 188 25.14 -10.40 9.86
N MET A 189 23.90 -10.09 10.24
CA MET A 189 23.45 -10.23 11.63
C MET A 189 23.61 -11.67 12.15
N ALA A 190 23.26 -12.68 11.33
CA ALA A 190 23.40 -14.08 11.71
C ALA A 190 24.86 -14.54 11.84
N LEU A 191 25.77 -13.96 11.05
CA LEU A 191 27.21 -14.18 11.13
C LEU A 191 27.79 -13.52 12.40
N GLU A 192 27.43 -12.27 12.70
CA GLU A 192 27.83 -11.56 13.92
C GLU A 192 27.32 -12.26 15.19
N SER A 193 26.10 -12.80 15.17
CA SER A 193 25.53 -13.60 16.27
C SER A 193 26.06 -15.03 16.34
N ASN A 194 27.05 -15.41 15.51
CA ASN A 194 27.62 -16.77 15.40
C ASN A 194 26.54 -17.86 15.21
N THR A 195 25.44 -17.52 14.56
CA THR A 195 24.30 -18.42 14.27
C THR A 195 24.52 -19.20 12.98
N ILE A 196 25.28 -18.63 12.06
CA ILE A 196 25.83 -19.29 10.87
C ILE A 196 27.36 -19.17 10.87
N THR A 197 28.04 -20.07 10.15
CA THR A 197 29.49 -19.97 9.93
C THR A 197 29.80 -18.99 8.79
N ARG A 198 31.07 -18.61 8.65
CA ARG A 198 31.53 -17.80 7.53
C ARG A 198 31.33 -18.49 6.17
N ALA A 199 31.48 -19.81 6.09
CA ALA A 199 31.27 -20.56 4.85
C ALA A 199 29.80 -20.49 4.42
N ASP A 200 28.87 -20.69 5.37
CA ASP A 200 27.43 -20.57 5.11
C ASP A 200 27.06 -19.14 4.68
N ALA A 201 27.68 -18.12 5.28
CA ALA A 201 27.46 -16.73 4.90
C ALA A 201 27.98 -16.42 3.49
N ASP A 202 29.17 -16.91 3.12
CA ASP A 202 29.75 -16.73 1.78
C ASP A 202 28.90 -17.46 0.70
N GLU A 203 28.34 -18.64 1.02
CA GLU A 203 27.39 -19.37 0.15
C GLU A 203 26.07 -18.60 -0.02
N LEU A 204 25.40 -18.22 1.07
CA LEU A 204 24.14 -17.46 1.04
C LEU A 204 24.27 -16.10 0.33
N LEU A 205 25.42 -15.42 0.46
CA LEU A 205 25.69 -14.19 -0.28
C LEU A 205 25.87 -14.45 -1.77
N THR A 206 26.53 -15.54 -2.15
CA THR A 206 26.69 -15.93 -3.57
C THR A 206 25.32 -16.18 -4.20
N ASP A 207 24.49 -17.01 -3.57
CA ASP A 207 23.10 -17.27 -3.99
C ASP A 207 22.27 -15.98 -4.11
N LEU A 208 22.41 -15.06 -3.16
CA LEU A 208 21.69 -13.77 -3.16
C LEU A 208 22.12 -12.86 -4.33
N PHE A 209 23.40 -12.85 -4.70
CA PHE A 209 23.87 -12.06 -5.84
C PHE A 209 23.51 -12.70 -7.19
N GLU A 210 23.57 -14.03 -7.31
CA GLU A 210 23.14 -14.74 -8.53
C GLU A 210 21.62 -14.65 -8.74
N SER A 211 20.83 -14.68 -7.66
CA SER A 211 19.36 -14.58 -7.72
C SER A 211 18.81 -13.15 -7.71
N LYS A 212 19.66 -12.11 -7.62
CA LYS A 212 19.23 -10.71 -7.47
C LYS A 212 18.18 -10.26 -8.50
N ASP A 213 18.38 -10.60 -9.78
CA ASP A 213 17.47 -10.21 -10.86
C ASP A 213 16.18 -11.05 -10.91
N THR A 214 16.17 -12.19 -10.21
CA THR A 214 14.98 -13.04 -10.02
C THR A 214 14.27 -12.81 -8.68
N ALA A 215 14.86 -11.98 -7.80
CA ALA A 215 14.30 -11.70 -6.48
C ALA A 215 12.88 -11.13 -6.60
N GLU A 216 12.01 -11.59 -5.69
CA GLU A 216 10.59 -11.30 -5.74
C GLU A 216 10.34 -9.80 -5.52
N GLY A 217 9.73 -9.13 -6.50
CA GLY A 217 9.34 -7.72 -6.41
C GLY A 217 7.92 -7.54 -5.88
N MET A 218 7.13 -6.69 -6.54
CA MET A 218 5.72 -6.48 -6.20
C MET A 218 4.85 -7.71 -6.50
N LYS A 219 3.74 -7.84 -5.77
CA LYS A 219 2.69 -8.82 -6.05
C LYS A 219 1.69 -8.27 -7.07
N PHE A 220 1.69 -8.84 -8.27
CA PHE A 220 0.70 -8.53 -9.31
C PHE A 220 -0.63 -9.27 -9.03
N ILE A 221 -1.43 -8.70 -8.13
CA ILE A 221 -2.72 -9.26 -7.70
C ILE A 221 -3.73 -9.20 -8.85
N GLY A 222 -4.41 -10.32 -9.13
CA GLY A 222 -5.22 -10.53 -10.33
C GLY A 222 -6.17 -9.37 -10.69
N GLY A 223 -5.87 -8.68 -11.78
CA GLY A 223 -6.65 -7.55 -12.30
C GLY A 223 -6.78 -6.35 -11.36
N TRP A 224 -5.91 -6.27 -10.32
CA TRP A 224 -5.96 -5.28 -9.24
C TRP A 224 -7.35 -5.14 -8.59
N SER A 225 -8.12 -6.22 -8.60
CA SER A 225 -9.48 -6.26 -8.08
C SER A 225 -9.54 -5.77 -6.62
N PRO A 226 -10.44 -4.85 -6.23
CA PRO A 226 -10.46 -4.29 -4.89
C PRO A 226 -10.70 -5.34 -3.81
N ALA A 227 -11.47 -6.39 -4.12
CA ALA A 227 -11.70 -7.51 -3.21
C ALA A 227 -10.43 -8.36 -3.02
N MET A 228 -9.66 -8.61 -4.08
CA MET A 228 -8.42 -9.39 -4.00
C MET A 228 -7.32 -8.61 -3.28
N ILE A 229 -7.18 -7.31 -3.56
CA ILE A 229 -6.26 -6.42 -2.84
C ILE A 229 -6.66 -6.29 -1.37
N GLY A 230 -7.96 -6.09 -1.08
CA GLY A 230 -8.48 -5.99 0.28
C GLY A 230 -8.23 -7.27 1.09
N GLY A 231 -8.38 -8.45 0.48
CA GLY A 231 -8.04 -9.74 1.10
C GLY A 231 -6.54 -9.93 1.33
N TYR A 232 -5.71 -9.58 0.35
CA TYR A 232 -4.24 -9.62 0.46
C TYR A 232 -3.74 -8.72 1.60
N LEU A 233 -4.18 -7.46 1.63
CA LEU A 233 -3.81 -6.52 2.69
C LEU A 233 -4.36 -6.98 4.05
N HIS A 234 -5.57 -7.55 4.12
CA HIS A 234 -6.09 -8.14 5.35
C HIS A 234 -5.15 -9.21 5.92
N GLU A 235 -4.75 -10.20 5.12
CA GLU A 235 -3.87 -11.26 5.63
C GLU A 235 -2.47 -10.72 5.96
N ARG A 236 -1.92 -9.80 5.15
CA ARG A 236 -0.63 -9.15 5.40
C ARG A 236 -0.60 -8.41 6.74
N TYR A 237 -1.68 -7.71 7.09
CA TYR A 237 -1.78 -6.91 8.32
C TYR A 237 -2.44 -7.64 9.50
N ARG A 238 -2.94 -8.87 9.30
CA ARG A 238 -3.80 -9.59 10.27
C ARG A 238 -3.19 -9.69 11.67
N VAL A 239 -1.93 -10.10 11.76
CA VAL A 239 -1.26 -10.28 13.06
C VAL A 239 -0.81 -8.93 13.63
N LEU A 240 -0.24 -8.04 12.81
CA LEU A 240 0.19 -6.70 13.23
C LEU A 240 -0.95 -5.91 13.89
N LEU A 241 -2.08 -5.74 13.18
CA LEU A 241 -3.19 -4.92 13.68
C LEU A 241 -3.92 -5.60 14.84
N ALA A 242 -3.94 -6.93 14.91
CA ALA A 242 -4.45 -7.64 16.08
C ALA A 242 -3.59 -7.41 17.32
N VAL A 243 -2.26 -7.46 17.18
CA VAL A 243 -1.31 -7.22 18.28
C VAL A 243 -1.35 -5.75 18.73
N GLU A 244 -1.42 -4.79 17.81
CA GLU A 244 -1.60 -3.37 18.15
C GLU A 244 -2.90 -3.14 18.93
N LYS A 245 -4.01 -3.73 18.48
CA LYS A 245 -5.31 -3.69 19.16
C LYS A 245 -5.26 -4.26 20.57
N GLU A 246 -4.53 -5.36 20.78
CA GLU A 246 -4.32 -5.95 22.10
C GLU A 246 -3.57 -5.03 23.05
N GLU A 247 -2.46 -4.43 22.60
CA GLU A 247 -1.64 -3.54 23.43
C GLU A 247 -2.37 -2.22 23.73
N ASP A 248 -3.10 -1.64 22.78
CA ASP A 248 -3.91 -0.44 23.01
C ASP A 248 -5.08 -0.71 23.98
N MET A 249 -5.76 -1.85 23.83
CA MET A 249 -6.78 -2.28 24.80
C MET A 249 -6.19 -2.52 26.20
N ARG A 250 -4.96 -3.03 26.29
CA ARG A 250 -4.24 -3.22 27.55
C ARG A 250 -3.90 -1.88 28.19
N ALA A 251 -3.28 -0.95 27.44
CA ALA A 251 -2.94 0.39 27.92
C ALA A 251 -4.19 1.15 28.41
N ALA A 252 -5.31 1.08 27.67
CA ALA A 252 -6.57 1.68 28.08
C ALA A 252 -7.14 1.08 29.39
N ARG A 253 -6.97 -0.23 29.62
CA ARG A 253 -7.36 -0.88 30.89
C ARG A 253 -6.44 -0.50 32.04
N GLU A 254 -5.15 -0.30 31.79
CA GLU A 254 -4.18 0.13 32.81
C GLU A 254 -4.39 1.60 33.20
N MET A 255 -4.73 2.49 32.25
CA MET A 255 -5.11 3.87 32.55
C MET A 255 -6.40 3.98 33.38
N ARG A 256 -7.41 3.14 33.11
CA ARG A 256 -8.68 3.12 33.88
C ARG A 256 -8.56 2.59 35.32
N LYS A 257 -7.39 2.07 35.71
CA LYS A 257 -7.09 1.57 37.07
C LYS A 257 -6.26 2.56 37.90
N ARG A 258 -5.84 3.69 37.31
CA ARG A 258 -5.11 4.78 37.97
C ARG A 258 -6.06 5.94 38.27
#